data_AF-A0AAE3WF36-F1
#
_entry.id   AF-A0AAE3WF36-F1
#
_cell.length_a   1.000
_cell.length_b   1.000
_cell.length_c   1.000
_cell.angle_alpha   90.00
_cell.angle_beta   90.00
_cell.angle_gamma   90.00
#
_symmetry.space_group_name_H-M   'P 1'
#
loop_
_entity.id
_entity.type
_entity.pdbx_description
1 polymer ?
#
loop_
_entity_poly.entity_id
_entity_poly.type
_entity_poly.pdbx_seq_one_letter_code
_entity_poly.pdbx_strand_id
1 'polypeptide(L)'
;MVDWKTDTKPDYEHLCMAFLETYALDLKKALVENGMSEKKAEPFIETAVFCLAMIFDQGRIRLSEKPFKPVLGFRDQVGQIDNGPRVKKFDLHDYAIGMVSSAFDGNDW
;
A
#
# COMPACT_ATOMS: atom_id res chain seq x y z
N MET A 1 31.54 6.40 4.04
CA MET A 1 30.74 7.54 4.56
C MET A 1 29.92 8.03 3.39
N VAL A 2 28.61 7.82 3.40
CA VAL A 2 27.72 8.28 2.34
C VAL A 2 27.49 9.78 2.56
N ASP A 3 27.68 10.59 1.52
CA ASP A 3 27.47 12.04 1.55
C ASP A 3 25.96 12.32 1.56
N TRP A 4 25.50 12.97 2.63
CA TRP A 4 24.10 13.12 3.07
C TRP A 4 23.48 14.44 2.58
N LYS A 5 24.24 15.23 1.81
CA LYS A 5 23.75 16.48 1.21
C LYS A 5 23.01 16.28 -0.12
N THR A 6 22.89 15.04 -0.59
CA THR A 6 22.26 14.71 -1.87
C THR A 6 21.02 13.82 -1.73
N ASP A 7 20.51 13.58 -0.51
CA ASP A 7 19.35 12.69 -0.35
C ASP A 7 18.11 13.28 -1.02
N THR A 8 17.84 12.75 -2.22
CA THR A 8 16.57 12.87 -2.91
C THR A 8 15.47 12.54 -1.90
N LYS A 9 14.48 13.43 -1.76
CA LYS A 9 13.31 13.12 -0.93
C LYS A 9 12.73 11.78 -1.38
N PRO A 10 12.42 10.85 -0.45
CA PRO A 10 11.80 9.60 -0.81
C PRO A 10 10.55 9.84 -1.62
N ASP A 11 10.36 9.04 -2.66
CA ASP A 11 9.10 9.02 -3.40
C ASP A 11 8.06 8.27 -2.55
N TYR A 12 7.39 9.02 -1.68
CA TYR A 12 6.36 8.48 -0.79
C TYR A 12 5.19 7.85 -1.55
N GLU A 13 4.89 8.34 -2.76
CA GLU A 13 3.84 7.78 -3.60
C GLU A 13 4.24 6.38 -4.05
N HIS A 14 5.44 6.25 -4.59
CA HIS A 14 5.99 4.96 -5.00
C HIS A 14 6.11 3.98 -3.84
N LEU A 15 6.55 4.44 -2.66
CA LEU A 15 6.63 3.59 -1.47
C LEU A 15 5.25 3.11 -0.99
N CYS A 16 4.22 3.95 -1.07
CA CYS A 16 2.85 3.54 -0.75
C CYS A 16 2.31 2.51 -1.75
N MET A 17 2.60 2.69 -3.05
CA MET A 17 2.24 1.71 -4.08
C MET A 17 2.94 0.37 -3.85
N ALA A 18 4.25 0.37 -3.60
CA ALA A 18 5.02 -0.86 -3.32
C ALA A 18 4.50 -1.61 -2.08
N PHE A 19 4.04 -0.87 -1.06
CA PHE A 19 3.38 -1.46 0.11
C PHE A 19 2.08 -2.20 -0.28
N LEU A 20 1.21 -1.57 -1.06
CA LEU A 20 -0.04 -2.19 -1.52
C LEU A 20 0.23 -3.40 -2.41
N GLU A 21 1.26 -3.35 -3.26
CA GLU A 21 1.69 -4.45 -4.11
C GLU A 21 2.14 -5.65 -3.30
N THR A 22 3.02 -5.42 -2.32
CA THR A 22 3.49 -6.47 -1.41
C THR A 22 2.33 -7.13 -0.68
N TYR A 23 1.37 -6.33 -0.18
CA TYR A 23 0.16 -6.83 0.44
C TYR A 23 -0.67 -7.71 -0.51
N ALA A 24 -0.82 -7.30 -1.78
CA ALA A 24 -1.56 -8.07 -2.78
C ALA A 24 -0.89 -9.42 -3.08
N LEU A 25 0.44 -9.44 -3.25
CA LEU A 25 1.23 -10.64 -3.53
C LEU A 25 1.20 -11.63 -2.36
N ASP A 26 1.37 -11.15 -1.13
CA ASP A 26 1.30 -11.98 0.07
C ASP A 26 -0.12 -12.57 0.25
N LEU A 27 -1.16 -11.78 -0.01
CA LEU A 27 -2.54 -12.25 0.04
C LEU A 27 -2.83 -13.28 -1.06
N LYS A 28 -2.35 -13.08 -2.28
CA LYS A 28 -2.43 -14.07 -3.39
C LYS A 28 -1.82 -15.39 -2.96
N LYS A 29 -0.58 -15.36 -2.45
CA LYS A 29 0.12 -16.55 -1.98
C LYS A 29 -0.68 -17.28 -0.90
N ALA A 30 -1.13 -16.57 0.13
CA ALA A 30 -1.89 -17.16 1.22
C ALA A 30 -3.21 -17.79 0.73
N LEU A 31 -3.94 -17.15 -0.17
CA LEU A 31 -5.20 -17.69 -0.70
C LEU A 31 -4.98 -18.96 -1.55
N VAL A 32 -3.95 -18.96 -2.41
CA VAL A 32 -3.59 -20.12 -3.23
C VAL A 32 -3.12 -21.29 -2.37
N GLU A 33 -2.29 -21.04 -1.36
CA GLU A 33 -1.87 -22.07 -0.39
C GLU A 33 -3.05 -22.68 0.40
N ASN A 34 -4.14 -21.94 0.56
CA ASN A 34 -5.39 -22.41 1.18
C ASN A 34 -6.39 -23.02 0.17
N GLY A 35 -5.95 -23.31 -1.06
CA GLY A 35 -6.75 -24.02 -2.06
C GLY A 35 -7.71 -23.13 -2.86
N MET A 36 -7.57 -21.80 -2.79
CA MET A 36 -8.31 -20.90 -3.67
C MET A 36 -7.64 -20.79 -5.03
N SER A 37 -8.38 -21.07 -6.11
CA SER A 37 -7.90 -20.84 -7.47
C SER A 37 -7.62 -19.35 -7.72
N GLU A 38 -6.59 -19.02 -8.50
CA GLU A 38 -6.24 -17.62 -8.83
C GLU A 38 -7.43 -16.81 -9.37
N LYS A 39 -8.22 -17.40 -10.28
CA LYS A 39 -9.45 -16.79 -10.82
C LYS A 39 -10.48 -16.37 -9.76
N LYS A 40 -10.50 -17.05 -8.60
CA LYS A 40 -11.36 -16.69 -7.46
C LYS A 40 -10.66 -15.73 -6.49
N ALA A 41 -9.33 -15.79 -6.41
CA ALA A 41 -8.53 -14.96 -5.52
C ALA A 41 -8.45 -13.51 -6.02
N GLU A 42 -8.31 -13.31 -7.33
CA GLU A 42 -8.17 -12.01 -7.98
C GLU A 42 -9.22 -10.96 -7.52
N PRO A 43 -10.55 -11.17 -7.67
CA PRO A 43 -11.53 -10.18 -7.23
C PRO A 43 -11.55 -9.95 -5.71
N PHE A 44 -11.13 -10.96 -4.94
CA PHE A 44 -11.02 -10.83 -3.48
C PHE A 44 -9.83 -9.93 -3.11
N ILE A 45 -8.71 -10.10 -3.78
CA ILE A 45 -7.50 -9.29 -3.59
C ILE A 45 -7.74 -7.86 -4.07
N GLU A 46 -8.37 -7.67 -5.24
CA GLU A 46 -8.76 -6.34 -5.73
C GLU A 46 -9.59 -5.60 -4.68
N THR A 47 -10.63 -6.26 -4.14
CA THR A 47 -11.47 -5.68 -3.08
C THR A 47 -10.65 -5.34 -1.83
N ALA A 48 -9.77 -6.24 -1.40
CA ALA A 48 -8.98 -6.05 -0.19
C ALA A 48 -7.97 -4.89 -0.33
N VAL A 49 -7.26 -4.82 -1.46
CA VAL A 49 -6.29 -3.77 -1.77
C VAL A 49 -7.00 -2.42 -1.93
N PHE A 50 -8.13 -2.38 -2.63
CA PHE A 50 -8.94 -1.17 -2.77
C PHE A 50 -9.45 -0.66 -1.42
N CYS A 51 -10.00 -1.55 -0.57
CA CYS A 51 -10.44 -1.16 0.76
C CYS A 51 -9.28 -0.61 1.61
N LEU A 52 -8.09 -1.21 1.52
CA LEU A 52 -6.92 -0.76 2.25
C LEU A 52 -6.43 0.61 1.76
N ALA A 53 -6.39 0.83 0.44
CA ALA A 53 -6.08 2.13 -0.15
C ALA A 53 -7.08 3.20 0.28
N MET A 54 -8.38 2.91 0.26
CA MET A 54 -9.43 3.80 0.75
C MET A 54 -9.27 4.17 2.23
N ILE A 55 -8.77 3.24 3.05
CA ILE A 55 -8.47 3.51 4.46
C ILE A 55 -7.37 4.58 4.60
N PHE A 56 -6.33 4.53 3.78
CA PHE A 56 -5.25 5.53 3.81
C PHE A 56 -5.68 6.89 3.22
N ASP A 57 -6.47 6.87 2.16
CA ASP A 57 -6.89 8.09 1.47
C ASP A 57 -7.93 8.86 2.29
N GLN A 58 -8.97 8.13 2.73
CA GLN A 58 -10.21 8.70 3.24
C GLN A 58 -10.67 8.08 4.56
N GLY A 59 -10.07 6.97 4.99
CA GLY A 59 -10.48 6.22 6.16
C GLY A 59 -10.45 7.03 7.45
N ARG A 60 -11.50 6.86 8.25
CA ARG A 60 -11.52 7.26 9.66
C ARG A 60 -11.91 6.04 10.48
N ILE A 61 -10.97 5.54 11.26
CA ILE A 61 -11.24 4.48 12.23
C ILE A 61 -11.59 5.10 13.56
N ARG A 62 -12.50 4.47 14.31
CA ARG A 62 -12.77 4.86 15.70
C ARG A 62 -11.86 4.05 16.61
N LEU A 63 -11.02 4.74 17.36
CA LEU A 63 -10.29 4.14 18.48
C LEU A 63 -10.83 4.78 19.75
N SER A 64 -11.60 4.00 20.52
CA SER A 64 -12.46 4.52 21.60
C SER A 64 -13.47 5.57 21.07
N GLU A 65 -13.61 6.71 21.74
CA GLU A 65 -14.55 7.79 21.36
C GLU A 65 -13.96 8.79 20.34
N LYS A 66 -12.72 8.60 19.88
CA LYS A 66 -12.04 9.55 18.99
C LYS A 66 -11.86 8.99 17.57
N PRO A 67 -12.14 9.78 16.52
CA PRO A 67 -11.81 9.39 15.16
C PRO A 67 -10.31 9.56 14.89
N PHE A 68 -9.70 8.57 14.27
CA PHE A 68 -8.30 8.58 13.82
C PHE A 68 -8.25 8.38 12.31
N LYS A 69 -7.39 9.16 11.64
CA LYS A 69 -7.04 8.93 10.24
C LYS A 69 -5.75 8.09 10.21
N PRO A 70 -5.81 6.80 9.81
CA PRO A 70 -4.60 6.03 9.61
C PRO A 70 -3.82 6.61 8.43
N VAL A 71 -2.49 6.58 8.55
CA VAL A 71 -1.55 7.01 7.51
C VAL A 71 -0.41 6.00 7.44
N LEU A 72 0.13 5.79 6.24
CA LEU A 72 1.40 5.08 6.08
C LEU A 72 2.54 6.02 6.47
N GLY A 73 3.44 5.52 7.32
CA GLY A 73 4.62 6.23 7.79
C GLY A 73 5.86 5.37 7.59
N PHE A 74 6.94 5.99 7.16
CA PHE A 74 8.22 5.36 6.89
C PHE A 74 9.24 5.84 7.92
N ARG A 75 10.05 4.91 8.44
CA ARG A 75 11.12 5.28 9.37
C ARG A 75 12.36 5.69 8.59
N ASP A 76 12.95 6.80 8.97
CA ASP A 76 14.30 7.15 8.53
C ASP A 76 15.36 6.31 9.26
N GLN A 77 16.63 6.50 8.88
CA GLN A 77 17.76 5.76 9.45
C GLN A 77 18.03 6.09 10.92
N VAL A 78 17.45 7.16 11.47
CA VAL A 78 17.55 7.53 12.89
C VAL A 78 16.28 7.17 13.68
N GLY A 79 15.33 6.47 13.04
CA GLY A 79 14.11 5.94 13.66
C GLY A 79 12.97 6.95 13.77
N GLN A 80 13.09 8.15 13.20
CA GLN A 80 11.99 9.12 13.12
C GLN A 80 10.99 8.66 12.07
N ILE A 81 9.70 8.85 12.37
CA ILE A 81 8.61 8.51 11.45
C ILE A 81 8.35 9.72 10.55
N ASP A 82 8.55 9.55 9.25
CA ASP A 82 8.15 10.49 8.21
C ASP A 82 6.93 9.93 7.45
N ASN A 83 5.89 10.75 7.33
CA ASN A 83 4.63 10.39 6.68
C ASN A 83 4.47 11.11 5.33
N GLY A 84 5.56 11.63 4.77
CA GLY A 84 5.55 12.48 3.60
C GLY A 84 4.83 13.82 3.82
N PRO A 85 4.72 14.65 2.77
CA PRO A 85 3.99 15.91 2.87
C PRO A 85 2.51 15.62 3.16
N ARG A 86 2.02 16.08 4.32
CA ARG A 86 0.60 16.01 4.77
C ARG A 86 -0.44 16.53 3.76
N VAL A 87 -0.01 17.11 2.64
CA VAL A 87 -0.79 17.95 1.72
C VAL A 87 -1.11 17.23 0.41
N LYS A 88 -0.32 16.25 -0.03
CA LYS A 88 -0.69 15.43 -1.19
C LYS A 88 -1.48 14.22 -0.71
N LYS A 89 -2.79 14.23 -0.96
CA LYS A 89 -3.52 12.97 -1.05
C LYS A 89 -2.94 12.27 -2.27
N PHE A 90 -2.17 11.22 -2.03
CA PHE A 90 -1.94 10.22 -3.04
C PHE A 90 -3.28 9.51 -3.11
N ASP A 91 -4.04 9.67 -4.19
CA ASP A 91 -5.34 8.99 -4.34
C ASP A 91 -5.05 7.51 -4.67
N LEU A 92 -4.51 6.78 -3.68
CA LEU A 92 -3.98 5.41 -3.81
C LEU A 92 -5.04 4.44 -4.33
N HIS A 93 -6.31 4.68 -4.04
CA HIS A 93 -7.42 3.88 -4.55
C HIS A 93 -7.50 3.86 -6.09
N ASP A 94 -7.01 4.89 -6.79
CA ASP A 94 -6.96 4.91 -8.25
C ASP A 94 -5.93 3.93 -8.82
N TYR A 95 -4.87 3.62 -8.05
CA TYR A 95 -3.80 2.69 -8.43
C TYR A 95 -4.09 1.25 -8.00
N ALA A 96 -4.90 1.07 -6.96
CA ALA A 96 -5.16 -0.22 -6.32
C ALA A 96 -5.69 -1.29 -7.30
N ILE A 97 -6.58 -0.92 -8.22
CA ILE A 97 -7.20 -1.87 -9.16
C ILE A 97 -6.21 -2.28 -10.25
N GLY A 98 -5.58 -1.31 -10.93
CA GLY A 98 -4.67 -1.60 -12.05
C GLY A 98 -3.43 -2.41 -11.64
N MET A 99 -2.97 -2.21 -10.41
CA MET A 99 -1.82 -2.94 -9.86
C MET A 99 -2.16 -4.41 -9.57
N VAL A 100 -3.37 -4.71 -9.06
CA VAL A 100 -3.77 -6.10 -8.84
C VAL A 100 -3.91 -6.83 -10.15
N SER A 101 -4.59 -6.27 -11.15
CA SER A 101 -4.71 -6.90 -12.47
C SER A 101 -3.31 -7.21 -13.07
N SER A 102 -2.35 -6.30 -12.92
CA SER A 102 -0.97 -6.51 -13.37
C SER A 102 -0.28 -7.70 -12.70
N ALA A 103 -0.58 -7.98 -11.42
CA ALA A 103 -0.05 -9.12 -10.66
C ALA A 103 -0.69 -10.48 -11.05
N PHE A 104 -1.77 -10.46 -11.84
CA PHE A 104 -2.44 -11.65 -12.37
C PHE A 104 -2.17 -11.85 -13.88
N ASP A 105 -1.79 -10.80 -14.61
CA ASP A 105 -1.50 -10.85 -16.05
C ASP A 105 -0.19 -11.56 -16.43
N GLY A 106 0.60 -12.05 -15.45
CA GLY A 106 1.80 -12.84 -15.70
C GLY A 106 2.97 -12.06 -16.31
N ASN A 107 2.94 -10.73 -16.28
CA ASN A 107 4.13 -9.92 -16.48
C ASN A 107 4.93 -9.90 -15.17
N ASP A 108 5.63 -11.00 -14.92
CA ASP A 108 6.77 -11.00 -14.01
C ASP A 108 7.76 -9.93 -14.52
N TRP A 109 7.98 -8.89 -13.72
CA TRP A 109 9.03 -7.90 -13.94
C TRP A 109 10.32 -8.30 -13.22
#